data_AF-A0A944BWF1-F1
#
_entry.id   AF-A0A944BWF1-F1
#
_cell.length_a   1.000
_cell.length_b   1.000
_cell.length_c   1.000
_cell.angle_alpha   90.00
_cell.angle_beta   90.00
_cell.angle_gamma   90.00
#
_symmetry.space_group_name_H-M   'P 1'
#
loop_
_entity.id
_entity.type
_entity.pdbx_description
1 polymer ?
#
loop_
_entity_poly.entity_id
_entity_poly.type
_entity_poly.pdbx_seq_one_letter_code
_entity_poly.pdbx_strand_id
1 'polypeptide(L)' 'NYVLQTSFSDYINKKRIEYATRLITTQPEMPVTDIAYDSGFASLNSFYRNFKNINGCSPKVYMRKVDTT' A
#
# COMPACT_ATOMS: atom_id res chain seq x y z
N ASN A 1 -21.19 17.56 -12.76
CA ASN A 1 -21.13 16.10 -12.49
C ASN A 1 -19.69 15.68 -12.28
N TYR A 2 -19.23 15.60 -11.02
CA TYR A 2 -17.90 15.07 -10.73
C TYR A 2 -17.98 13.54 -10.66
N VAL A 3 -17.67 12.88 -11.77
CA VAL A 3 -17.42 11.44 -11.77
C VAL A 3 -15.94 11.28 -11.44
N LEU A 4 -15.63 10.77 -10.26
CA LEU A 4 -14.30 10.23 -10.02
C LEU A 4 -14.12 9.09 -11.03
N GLN A 5 -13.15 9.15 -11.94
CA GLN A 5 -12.82 8.04 -12.86
C GLN A 5 -12.17 6.87 -12.10
N THR A 6 -12.79 6.44 -11.02
CA THR A 6 -12.25 5.47 -10.08
C THR A 6 -13.41 4.60 -9.63
N SER A 7 -13.24 3.28 -9.74
CA SER A 7 -14.23 2.34 -9.24
C SER A 7 -14.27 2.38 -7.71
N PHE A 8 -15.35 1.87 -7.10
CA PHE A 8 -15.39 1.67 -5.65
C PHE A 8 -14.18 0.84 -5.16
N SER A 9 -13.75 -0.13 -5.97
CA SER A 9 -12.58 -0.96 -5.67
C SER A 9 -11.28 -0.14 -5.63
N ASP A 10 -11.13 0.83 -6.52
CA ASP A 10 -9.95 1.70 -6.55
C ASP A 10 -9.91 2.62 -5.33
N TYR A 11 -11.06 3.15 -4.91
CA TYR A 11 -11.17 3.93 -3.67
C TYR A 11 -10.75 3.10 -2.44
N ILE A 12 -11.28 1.88 -2.32
CA ILE A 12 -10.91 0.98 -1.21
C ILE A 12 -9.42 0.61 -1.27
N ASN A 13 -8.91 0.27 -2.45
CA ASN A 13 -7.49 -0.06 -2.61
C ASN A 13 -6.60 1.12 -2.24
N LYS A 14 -7.00 2.36 -2.56
CA LYS A 14 -6.29 3.55 -2.09
C LYS A 14 -6.25 3.65 -0.57
N LYS A 15 -7.39 3.45 0.10
CA LYS A 15 -7.43 3.44 1.58
C LYS A 15 -6.60 2.33 2.21
N ARG A 16 -6.60 1.14 1.60
CA ARG A 16 -5.74 0.02 2.04
C ARG A 16 -4.25 0.36 1.87
N ILE A 17 -3.85 0.97 0.76
CA ILE A 17 -2.45 1.38 0.54
C ILE A 17 -2.04 2.52 1.48
N GLU A 18 -2.92 3.50 1.75
CA GLU A 18 -2.68 4.55 2.75
C GLU A 18 -2.41 3.95 4.14
N TYR A 19 -3.17 2.92 4.53
CA TYR A 19 -2.93 2.18 5.77
C TYR A 19 -1.62 1.39 5.73
N ALA A 20 -1.32 0.70 4.63
CA ALA A 20 -0.04 -0.01 4.45
C ALA A 20 1.18 0.91 4.61
N THR A 21 1.13 2.12 4.03
CA THR A 21 2.19 3.11 4.20
C THR A 21 2.35 3.57 5.64
N ARG A 22 1.24 3.70 6.39
CA ARG A 22 1.29 4.02 7.82
C ARG A 22 1.98 2.89 8.60
N LEU A 23 1.60 1.63 8.34
CA LEU A 23 2.24 0.48 8.98
C LEU A 23 3.75 0.45 8.71
N ILE A 24 4.18 0.69 7.48
CA ILE A 24 5.61 0.79 7.13
C ILE A 24 6.32 1.85 7.99
N THR A 25 5.71 3.03 8.18
CA THR A 25 6.34 4.11 8.95
C THR A 25 6.32 3.88 10.47
N THR A 26 5.33 3.17 10.99
CA THR A 26 5.16 2.99 12.44
C THR A 26 5.68 1.66 12.95
N GLN A 27 5.89 0.68 12.07
CA GLN A 27 6.33 -0.68 12.39
C GLN A 27 7.40 -1.13 11.38
N PRO A 28 8.63 -0.56 11.46
CA PRO A 28 9.68 -0.78 10.45
C PRO A 28 10.17 -2.24 10.38
N GLU A 29 10.01 -3.02 11.45
CA GLU A 29 10.39 -4.43 11.49
C GLU A 29 9.32 -5.37 10.91
N MET A 30 8.12 -4.86 10.62
CA MET A 30 7.01 -5.67 10.16
C MET A 30 7.26 -6.17 8.72
N PRO A 31 7.17 -7.49 8.46
CA PRO A 31 7.33 -8.03 7.11
C PRO A 31 6.30 -7.46 6.13
N VAL A 32 6.73 -7.23 4.89
CA VAL A 32 5.85 -6.75 3.80
C VAL A 32 4.64 -7.65 3.58
N THR A 33 4.79 -8.96 3.82
CA THR A 33 3.70 -9.93 3.72
C THR A 33 2.60 -9.62 4.72
N ASP A 34 2.97 -9.36 5.96
CA ASP A 34 2.04 -9.14 7.07
C ASP A 34 1.37 -7.78 6.89
N ILE A 35 2.13 -6.76 6.47
CA ILE A 35 1.58 -5.45 6.10
C ILE A 35 0.51 -5.58 5.02
N ALA A 36 0.73 -6.43 4.00
CA ALA A 36 -0.23 -6.62 2.93
C ALA A 36 -1.55 -7.24 3.44
N TYR A 37 -1.44 -8.27 4.28
CA TYR A 37 -2.60 -8.97 4.84
C TYR A 37 -3.36 -8.10 5.84
N ASP A 38 -2.67 -7.41 6.74
CA ASP A 38 -3.28 -6.48 7.71
C ASP A 38 -3.92 -5.28 7.02
N SER A 39 -3.40 -4.89 5.85
CA SER A 39 -4.03 -3.88 4.99
C SER A 39 -5.23 -4.40 4.20
N GLY A 40 -5.67 -5.65 4.43
CA GLY A 40 -6.89 -6.21 3.86
C GLY A 40 -6.75 -6.72 2.43
N PHE A 41 -5.53 -7.01 1.95
CA PHE A 41 -5.33 -7.67 0.66
C PHE A 41 -5.35 -9.19 0.81
N ALA A 42 -6.18 -9.87 0.04
CA ALA A 42 -6.22 -11.33 0.00
C ALA A 42 -5.04 -11.96 -0.76
N SER A 43 -4.25 -11.18 -1.51
CA SER A 43 -3.08 -11.68 -2.24
C SER A 43 -1.96 -10.64 -2.34
N LEU A 44 -0.73 -11.11 -2.22
CA LEU A 44 0.48 -10.29 -2.36
C LEU A 44 0.58 -9.67 -3.76
N ASN A 45 0.23 -10.40 -4.81
CA ASN A 45 0.27 -9.87 -6.19
C ASN A 45 -0.64 -8.65 -6.37
N SER A 46 -1.84 -8.69 -5.80
CA SER A 46 -2.76 -7.55 -5.85
C SER A 46 -2.25 -6.38 -5.00
N PHE A 47 -1.69 -6.66 -3.83
CA PHE A 47 -1.04 -5.65 -3.00
C PHE A 47 0.11 -4.96 -3.75
N TYR A 48 1.08 -5.72 -4.26
CA TYR A 48 2.25 -5.16 -4.97
C TYR A 48 1.85 -4.30 -6.16
N ARG A 49 0.87 -4.73 -6.97
CA ARG A 49 0.36 -3.96 -8.10
C ARG A 49 -0.25 -2.64 -7.65
N ASN A 50 -1.17 -2.67 -6.68
CA ASN A 50 -1.83 -1.46 -6.19
C ASN A 50 -0.85 -0.52 -5.48
N PHE A 51 0.05 -1.06 -4.66
CA PHE A 51 1.07 -0.27 -3.97
C PHE A 51 1.97 0.46 -4.96
N LYS A 52 2.46 -0.25 -5.99
CA LYS A 52 3.30 0.36 -7.04
C LYS A 52 2.53 1.41 -7.84
N ASN A 53 1.27 1.14 -8.19
CA ASN A 53 0.46 2.09 -8.95
C ASN A 53 0.20 3.39 -8.17
N ILE A 54 0.02 3.30 -6.85
CA ILE A 54 -0.33 4.45 -6.01
C ILE A 54 0.91 5.22 -5.53
N ASN A 55 1.96 4.51 -5.13
CA ASN A 55 3.18 5.11 -4.53
C ASN A 55 4.35 5.22 -5.53
N GLY A 56 4.18 4.77 -6.77
CA GLY A 56 5.20 4.81 -7.83
C GLY A 56 6.39 3.86 -7.64
N CYS A 57 6.43 3.09 -6.55
CA CYS A 57 7.52 2.16 -6.25
C CYS A 57 7.01 0.94 -5.47
N SER A 58 7.84 -0.10 -5.35
CA SER A 58 7.48 -1.28 -4.57
C SER A 58 7.54 -0.99 -3.07
N PRO A 59 6.78 -1.73 -2.23
CA PRO A 59 6.82 -1.59 -0.77
C PRO A 59 8.23 -1.66 -0.18
N LYS A 60 9.09 -2.57 -0.68
CA LYS A 60 10.49 -2.68 -0.23
C LYS A 60 11.32 -1.44 -0.54
N VAL A 61 11.10 -0.81 -1.69
CA VAL A 61 11.78 0.44 -2.05
C VAL A 61 11.26 1.57 -1.17
N TYR A 62 9.96 1.59 -0.89
CA TYR A 62 9.34 2.57 0.00
C TYR A 62 9.89 2.47 1.43
N MET A 63 9.96 1.26 2.01
CA MET A 63 10.57 1.01 3.32
C MET A 63 11.97 1.60 3.44
N ARG A 64 12.86 1.29 2.49
CA ARG A 64 14.23 1.83 2.49
C ARG A 64 14.28 3.36 2.46
N LYS A 65 13.37 4.01 1.73
CA LYS A 65 13.29 5.48 1.69
C LYS A 65 12.91 6.06 3.05
N VAL A 66 12.00 5.40 3.76
CA VAL A 66 11.58 5.79 5.12
C VAL A 66 12.74 5.58 6.11
N ASP A 67 13.45 4.45 6.03
CA ASP A 67 14.58 4.16 6.94
C ASP A 67 15.75 5.16 6.81
N THR A 68 15.85 5.87 5.69
CA THR A 68 16.93 6.85 5.42
C THR A 68 16.55 8.28 5.85
N THR A 69 15.33 8.49 6.36
CA THR A 69 14.82 9.81 6.81
C THR A 69 14.68 9.84 8.32
#